data_AF-D2Z8M0-F1
#
_entry.id   AF-D2Z8M0-F1
#
_cell.length_a   1.000
_cell.length_b   1.000
_cell.length_c   1.000
_cell.angle_alpha   90.00
_cell.angle_beta   90.00
_cell.angle_gamma   90.00
#
_symmetry.space_group_name_H-M   'P 1'
#
loop_
_entity.id
_entity.type
_entity.pdbx_description
1 polymer ?
#
loop_
_entity_poly.entity_id
_entity_poly.type
_entity_poly.pdbx_seq_one_letter_code
_entity_poly.pdbx_strand_id
1 'polypeptide(L)'
;MAGESLRSSVSLPTDLTYLEPLEGFVRGLCRVAGCDQRDTSMVALAIEEAVSNVIQHGYDQGETDVFDVSFDVGAAGIVVEVHDKGLPFDPESFFFKEPLSGGAAPERGIGIKLMKGAMDRVEFVNLGKGGKLVRMTKYFRHRRIDSYFTDGELVDSPEEESFLGPFEVRVMKSEEALEISRCAYRAYGYSYREFVYYPERIRELNESGMMRSFVAIDSRNSLVGHLALSFSDLDSVIAEMAAAFVNPSCRGQGILGMMNEMVMAEAERSGLQGLFVHAVTSHVASQRGAAKSGFMSTGILLGALFSDLNFKALAGEVRQRESAAIMYRPLCHRVDYDIWVPDRYVSIVSAIVASCGVNGKVRSSPVSLPERASRRGEGNRAYKVGEFNFGEIRIVDFGQDSLTDLHQRLREFRRDRLDVVYLYLDAEVPEAVPFAEECRRMGFVFSGYLPGELRGHDALILQYLDETSLDPSRINLAGKMGQDILEYIVAEMDEREESL
;
A
#
# COMPACT_ATOMS: atom_id res chain seq x y z
N MET A 1 -21.78 -15.10 7.02
CA MET A 1 -22.48 -14.04 6.26
C MET A 1 -21.88 -14.05 4.87
N ALA A 2 -22.69 -14.17 3.82
CA ALA A 2 -22.21 -14.20 2.43
C ALA A 2 -22.18 -12.76 1.91
N GLY A 3 -20.98 -12.24 1.63
CA GLY A 3 -20.73 -11.09 0.75
C GLY A 3 -21.12 -9.68 1.20
N GLU A 4 -21.92 -9.50 2.26
CA GLU A 4 -22.26 -8.16 2.75
C GLU A 4 -21.39 -7.77 3.95
N SER A 5 -20.73 -6.60 3.86
CA SER A 5 -20.04 -6.01 4.99
C SER A 5 -21.05 -5.29 5.89
N LEU A 6 -20.98 -5.54 7.19
CA LEU A 6 -21.82 -4.87 8.17
C LEU A 6 -21.20 -3.53 8.51
N ARG A 7 -21.85 -2.45 8.07
CA ARG A 7 -21.50 -1.09 8.48
C ARG A 7 -22.30 -0.67 9.70
N SER A 8 -21.61 -0.12 10.68
CA SER A 8 -22.23 0.41 11.90
C SER A 8 -21.44 1.63 12.37
N SER A 9 -22.10 2.59 12.99
CA SER A 9 -21.43 3.72 13.60
C SER A 9 -22.08 4.09 14.93
N VAL A 10 -21.28 4.66 15.82
CA VAL A 10 -21.71 5.20 17.11
C VAL A 10 -21.08 6.58 17.30
N SER A 11 -21.88 7.53 17.75
CA SER A 11 -21.39 8.85 18.15
C SER A 11 -21.37 8.90 19.68
N LEU A 12 -20.20 9.17 20.25
CA LEU A 12 -19.95 9.08 21.68
C LEU A 12 -19.54 10.44 22.25
N PRO A 13 -20.02 10.81 23.46
CA PRO A 13 -19.49 11.95 24.17
C PRO A 13 -18.06 11.66 24.63
N THR A 14 -17.28 12.71 24.86
CA THR A 14 -15.93 12.68 25.44
C THR A 14 -15.93 12.31 26.94
N ASP A 15 -16.47 11.11 27.26
CA ASP A 15 -16.64 10.59 28.62
C ASP A 15 -16.17 9.13 28.69
N LEU A 16 -15.20 8.85 29.56
CA LEU A 16 -14.59 7.53 29.74
C LEU A 16 -15.59 6.44 30.16
N THR A 17 -16.73 6.81 30.74
CA THR A 17 -17.78 5.84 31.11
C THR A 17 -18.40 5.12 29.91
N TYR A 18 -18.21 5.65 28.69
CA TYR A 18 -18.68 5.03 27.45
C TYR A 18 -17.70 4.00 26.85
N LEU A 19 -16.50 3.83 27.41
CA LEU A 19 -15.54 2.82 26.94
C LEU A 19 -16.08 1.38 27.10
N GLU A 20 -16.64 1.04 28.26
CA GLU A 20 -17.17 -0.31 28.50
C GLU A 20 -18.35 -0.66 27.57
N PRO A 21 -19.36 0.23 27.37
CA PRO A 21 -20.37 0.04 26.33
C PRO A 21 -19.80 -0.15 24.92
N LEU A 22 -18.79 0.65 24.54
CA LEU A 22 -18.15 0.55 23.23
C LEU A 22 -17.43 -0.80 23.07
N GLU A 23 -16.68 -1.25 24.07
CA GLU A 23 -16.06 -2.57 24.07
C GLU A 23 -17.08 -3.70 23.92
N GLY A 24 -18.21 -3.62 24.65
CA GLY A 24 -19.30 -4.57 24.51
C GLY A 24 -19.85 -4.62 23.09
N PHE A 25 -20.01 -3.45 22.46
CA PHE A 25 -20.44 -3.33 21.07
C PHE A 25 -19.44 -3.95 20.09
N VAL A 26 -18.15 -3.63 20.23
CA VAL A 26 -17.05 -4.19 19.41
C VAL A 26 -16.98 -5.71 19.53
N ARG A 27 -17.01 -6.24 20.75
CA ARG A 27 -16.98 -7.70 20.98
C ARG A 27 -18.20 -8.39 20.39
N GLY A 28 -19.35 -7.72 20.38
CA GLY A 28 -20.56 -8.15 19.68
C GLY A 28 -20.34 -8.24 18.17
N LEU A 29 -19.82 -7.17 17.56
CA LEU A 29 -19.50 -7.11 16.13
C LEU A 29 -18.47 -8.19 15.71
N CYS A 30 -17.37 -8.33 16.46
CA CYS A 30 -16.36 -9.36 16.21
C CYS A 30 -16.96 -10.77 16.28
N ARG A 31 -17.89 -11.03 17.20
CA ARG A 31 -18.57 -12.33 17.30
C ARG A 31 -19.46 -12.61 16.10
N VAL A 32 -20.18 -11.60 15.60
CA VAL A 32 -21.01 -11.72 14.39
C VAL A 32 -20.14 -11.96 13.15
N ALA A 33 -18.95 -11.34 13.09
CA ALA A 33 -17.96 -11.54 12.03
C ALA A 33 -17.31 -12.94 12.05
N GLY A 34 -17.38 -13.63 13.20
CA GLY A 34 -16.69 -14.90 13.42
C GLY A 34 -15.21 -14.73 13.78
N CYS A 35 -14.82 -13.61 14.38
CA CYS A 35 -13.48 -13.44 14.94
C CYS A 35 -13.16 -14.51 15.99
N ASP A 36 -11.92 -14.97 16.01
CA ASP A 36 -11.44 -15.74 17.15
C ASP A 36 -11.26 -14.83 18.40
N GLN A 37 -11.06 -15.46 19.56
CA GLN A 37 -10.94 -14.74 20.82
C GLN A 37 -9.70 -13.84 20.90
N ARG A 38 -8.64 -14.21 20.17
CA ARG A 38 -7.39 -13.46 20.13
C ARG A 38 -7.60 -12.17 19.34
N ASP A 39 -8.05 -12.26 18.09
CA ASP A 39 -8.32 -11.11 17.22
C ASP A 39 -9.37 -10.19 17.85
N THR A 40 -10.41 -10.75 18.48
CA THR A 40 -11.42 -9.96 19.22
C THR A 40 -10.77 -9.13 20.34
N SER A 41 -9.86 -9.73 21.10
CA SER A 41 -9.16 -9.03 22.20
C SER A 41 -8.20 -7.96 21.67
N MET A 42 -7.50 -8.22 20.56
CA MET A 42 -6.62 -7.23 19.95
C MET A 42 -7.41 -6.03 19.40
N VAL A 43 -8.53 -6.26 18.72
CA VAL A 43 -9.38 -5.18 18.19
C VAL A 43 -9.96 -4.34 19.33
N ALA A 44 -10.47 -4.97 20.38
CA ALA A 44 -10.99 -4.25 21.55
C ALA A 44 -9.91 -3.37 22.20
N LEU A 45 -8.70 -3.92 22.42
CA LEU A 45 -7.57 -3.17 22.95
C LEU A 45 -7.21 -1.96 22.09
N ALA A 46 -7.11 -2.13 20.76
CA ALA A 46 -6.76 -1.03 19.87
C ALA A 46 -7.78 0.11 19.92
N ILE A 47 -9.07 -0.23 20.00
CA ILE A 47 -10.16 0.75 20.06
C ILE A 47 -10.17 1.47 21.40
N GLU A 48 -9.98 0.74 22.50
CA GLU A 48 -9.85 1.31 23.85
C GLU A 48 -8.75 2.38 23.86
N GLU A 49 -7.58 2.05 23.31
CA GLU A 49 -6.46 2.99 23.22
C GLU A 49 -6.75 4.17 22.29
N ALA A 50 -7.39 3.95 21.13
CA ALA A 50 -7.75 5.03 20.21
C ALA A 50 -8.73 6.01 20.86
N VAL A 51 -9.79 5.50 21.49
CA VAL A 51 -10.86 6.30 22.08
C VAL A 51 -10.42 6.96 23.39
N SER A 52 -9.65 6.25 24.22
CA SER A 52 -9.05 6.84 25.42
C SER A 52 -8.17 8.04 25.05
N ASN A 53 -7.39 7.95 23.96
CA ASN A 53 -6.62 9.08 23.46
C ASN A 53 -7.51 10.27 23.06
N VAL A 54 -8.64 10.05 22.37
CA VAL A 54 -9.58 11.13 22.04
C VAL A 54 -10.15 11.78 23.30
N ILE A 55 -10.60 10.98 24.26
CA ILE A 55 -11.27 11.48 25.48
C ILE A 55 -10.29 12.23 26.38
N GLN A 56 -9.09 11.68 26.59
CA GLN A 56 -8.12 12.23 27.55
C GLN A 56 -7.25 13.34 26.98
N HIS A 57 -7.03 13.34 25.66
CA HIS A 57 -6.03 14.20 25.01
C HIS A 57 -6.59 14.98 23.82
N GLY A 58 -7.82 14.70 23.38
CA GLY A 58 -8.42 15.34 22.24
C GLY A 58 -8.92 16.75 22.51
N TYR A 59 -9.23 17.14 23.74
CA TYR A 59 -9.92 18.42 24.01
C TYR A 59 -9.33 19.12 25.24
N ASP A 60 -9.48 20.46 25.32
CA ASP A 60 -9.04 21.23 26.48
C ASP A 60 -9.87 20.89 27.73
N GLN A 61 -9.31 21.11 28.93
CA GLN A 61 -9.97 20.74 30.18
C GLN A 61 -11.35 21.43 30.33
N GLY A 62 -12.41 20.62 30.41
CA GLY A 62 -13.79 21.08 30.56
C GLY A 62 -14.51 21.34 29.24
N GLU A 63 -13.84 21.20 28.10
CA GLU A 63 -14.47 21.17 26.79
C GLU A 63 -14.95 19.74 26.52
N THR A 64 -16.23 19.59 26.19
CA THR A 64 -16.83 18.31 25.82
C THR A 64 -17.40 18.41 24.42
N ASP A 65 -17.00 17.50 23.56
CA ASP A 65 -17.57 17.32 22.22
C ASP A 65 -17.96 15.86 22.00
N VAL A 66 -18.51 15.59 20.82
CA VAL A 66 -18.84 14.25 20.32
C VAL A 66 -17.80 13.83 19.29
N PHE A 67 -17.42 12.56 19.32
CA PHE A 67 -16.61 11.93 18.29
C PHE A 67 -17.35 10.72 17.73
N ASP A 68 -17.01 10.34 16.50
CA ASP A 68 -17.65 9.25 15.77
C ASP A 68 -16.72 8.05 15.70
N VAL A 69 -17.26 6.86 15.98
CA VAL A 69 -16.59 5.58 15.74
C VAL A 69 -17.40 4.81 14.72
N SER A 70 -16.81 4.53 13.56
CA SER A 70 -17.41 3.73 12.50
C SER A 70 -16.71 2.37 12.38
N PHE A 71 -17.49 1.37 11.98
CA PHE A 71 -17.08 -0.01 11.83
C PHE A 71 -17.54 -0.52 10.48
N ASP A 72 -16.63 -1.10 9.72
CA ASP A 72 -16.92 -1.90 8.53
C ASP A 72 -16.42 -3.33 8.77
N VAL A 73 -17.36 -4.26 8.95
CA VAL A 73 -17.08 -5.65 9.36
C VAL A 73 -17.36 -6.58 8.19
N GLY A 74 -16.31 -7.11 7.60
CA GLY A 74 -16.35 -8.06 6.49
C GLY A 74 -16.08 -9.51 6.92
N ALA A 75 -15.99 -10.40 5.94
CA ALA A 75 -15.63 -11.79 6.15
C ALA A 75 -14.10 -11.99 6.34
N ALA A 76 -13.28 -11.08 5.82
CA ALA A 76 -11.83 -11.14 5.91
C ALA A 76 -11.25 -10.25 7.01
N GLY A 77 -12.01 -9.30 7.55
CA GLY A 77 -11.51 -8.41 8.57
C GLY A 77 -12.52 -7.41 9.12
N ILE A 78 -12.00 -6.49 9.93
CA ILE A 78 -12.71 -5.33 10.46
C ILE A 78 -11.88 -4.07 10.21
N VAL A 79 -12.53 -3.04 9.69
CA VAL A 79 -12.01 -1.67 9.61
C VAL A 79 -12.74 -0.84 10.65
N VAL A 80 -11.96 -0.07 11.43
CA VAL A 80 -12.47 0.82 12.47
C VAL A 80 -11.95 2.22 12.19
N GLU A 81 -12.83 3.20 12.20
CA GLU A 81 -12.50 4.61 12.01
C GLU A 81 -12.94 5.42 13.23
N VAL A 82 -12.01 6.11 13.87
CA VAL A 82 -12.27 7.05 14.97
C VAL A 82 -12.06 8.47 14.44
N HIS A 83 -13.13 9.23 14.30
CA HIS A 83 -13.12 10.60 13.77
C HIS A 83 -13.48 11.61 14.85
N ASP A 84 -12.62 12.60 15.07
CA ASP A 84 -12.86 13.67 16.04
C ASP A 84 -12.36 15.04 15.52
N LYS A 85 -12.86 16.11 16.15
CA LYS A 85 -12.52 17.52 15.84
C LYS A 85 -11.74 18.20 16.95
N GLY A 86 -11.19 17.42 17.85
CA GLY A 86 -10.37 17.91 18.95
C GLY A 86 -9.06 18.55 18.48
N LEU A 87 -8.27 18.99 19.46
CA LEU A 87 -6.93 19.53 19.30
C LEU A 87 -6.14 18.74 18.24
N PRO A 88 -5.40 19.45 17.36
CA PRO A 88 -4.45 18.82 16.46
C PRO A 88 -3.55 17.88 17.26
N PHE A 89 -3.56 16.61 16.89
CA PHE A 89 -2.86 15.58 17.62
C PHE A 89 -1.54 15.27 16.92
N ASP A 90 -0.46 15.39 17.68
CA ASP A 90 0.89 15.02 17.29
C ASP A 90 1.23 13.71 18.03
N PRO A 91 1.15 12.53 17.35
CA PRO A 91 1.51 11.23 17.92
C PRO A 91 2.87 11.19 18.63
N GLU A 92 3.79 12.09 18.29
CA GLU A 92 5.17 12.13 18.78
C GLU A 92 5.31 12.95 20.07
N SER A 93 4.53 13.99 20.29
CA SER A 93 4.56 14.82 21.51
C SER A 93 4.38 14.03 22.81
N PHE A 94 3.82 12.82 22.70
CA PHE A 94 3.67 11.83 23.76
C PHE A 94 4.92 10.97 23.99
N PHE A 95 5.76 10.76 22.98
CA PHE A 95 7.02 10.03 23.08
C PHE A 95 8.24 10.92 23.43
N PHE A 96 8.19 12.24 23.20
CA PHE A 96 9.36 13.14 23.31
C PHE A 96 9.51 13.94 24.61
N LYS A 97 8.61 13.83 25.60
CA LYS A 97 8.86 14.44 26.91
C LYS A 97 9.60 13.47 27.81
N GLU A 98 10.93 13.45 27.72
CA GLU A 98 11.75 12.97 28.83
C GLU A 98 11.41 13.80 30.07
N PRO A 99 11.23 13.18 31.25
CA PRO A 99 11.04 13.94 32.47
C PRO A 99 12.31 14.74 32.73
N LEU A 100 12.20 16.07 32.64
CA LEU A 100 13.16 16.97 33.25
C LEU A 100 13.26 16.55 34.72
N SER A 101 14.39 15.95 35.10
CA SER A 101 14.73 15.42 36.41
C SER A 101 13.96 14.18 36.91
N GLY A 102 14.57 12.99 36.77
CA GLY A 102 14.61 11.92 37.78
C GLY A 102 13.31 11.24 38.23
N GLY A 103 12.15 11.57 37.66
CA GLY A 103 10.88 10.86 37.89
C GLY A 103 10.64 9.76 36.86
N ALA A 104 9.81 8.77 37.22
CA ALA A 104 9.36 7.73 36.28
C ALA A 104 8.81 8.37 34.99
N ALA A 105 9.22 7.84 33.84
CA ALA A 105 8.74 8.31 32.53
C ALA A 105 7.20 8.22 32.48
N PRO A 106 6.49 9.26 32.04
CA PRO A 106 5.04 9.19 31.93
C PRO A 106 4.66 8.11 30.90
N GLU A 107 3.56 7.40 31.15
CA GLU A 107 2.92 6.33 30.32
C GLU A 107 2.44 6.82 28.93
N ARG A 108 3.05 7.86 28.38
CA ARG A 108 2.62 8.54 27.16
C ARG A 108 3.17 7.82 25.92
N GLY A 109 2.28 7.50 24.97
CA GLY A 109 2.62 6.81 23.73
C GLY A 109 2.54 5.28 23.76
N ILE A 110 2.26 4.68 24.93
CA ILE A 110 2.02 3.22 25.04
C ILE A 110 0.79 2.83 24.21
N GLY A 111 -0.28 3.61 24.28
CA GLY A 111 -1.51 3.31 23.54
C GLY A 111 -1.31 3.22 22.03
N ILE A 112 -0.48 4.10 21.44
CA ILE A 112 -0.15 4.04 20.01
C ILE A 112 0.64 2.77 19.66
N LYS A 113 1.58 2.36 20.52
CA LYS A 113 2.31 1.10 20.34
C LYS A 113 1.38 -0.11 20.46
N LEU A 114 0.44 -0.08 21.40
CA LEU A 114 -0.57 -1.13 21.56
C LEU A 114 -1.49 -1.22 20.34
N MET A 115 -2.01 -0.09 19.85
CA MET A 115 -2.79 -0.04 18.60
C MET A 115 -2.01 -0.66 17.43
N LYS A 116 -0.75 -0.25 17.24
CA LYS A 116 0.11 -0.75 16.14
C LYS A 116 0.51 -2.22 16.29
N GLY A 117 0.61 -2.73 17.51
CA GLY A 117 0.84 -4.16 17.76
C GLY A 117 -0.42 -5.01 17.64
N ALA A 118 -1.59 -4.39 17.81
CA ALA A 118 -2.88 -5.05 17.78
C ALA A 118 -3.50 -5.15 16.38
N MET A 119 -3.38 -4.10 15.59
CA MET A 119 -3.99 -3.99 14.25
C MET A 119 -2.97 -4.30 13.16
N ASP A 120 -3.43 -4.77 12.00
CA ASP A 120 -2.54 -5.08 10.88
C ASP A 120 -2.20 -3.81 10.06
N ARG A 121 -3.10 -2.81 10.04
CA ARG A 121 -2.83 -1.47 9.51
C ARG A 121 -3.38 -0.42 10.48
N VAL A 122 -2.62 0.64 10.72
CA VAL A 122 -3.06 1.84 11.46
C VAL A 122 -2.64 3.04 10.64
N GLU A 123 -3.62 3.86 10.25
CA GLU A 123 -3.46 5.05 9.43
C GLU A 123 -3.93 6.26 10.21
N PHE A 124 -3.09 7.29 10.25
CA PHE A 124 -3.44 8.59 10.80
C PHE A 124 -3.68 9.55 9.65
N VAL A 125 -4.90 10.08 9.59
CA VAL A 125 -5.38 10.94 8.52
C VAL A 125 -5.67 12.32 9.08
N ASN A 126 -4.96 13.33 8.57
CA ASN A 126 -5.20 14.72 8.93
C ASN A 126 -6.19 15.33 7.92
N LEU A 127 -7.41 15.64 8.35
CA LEU A 127 -8.48 16.15 7.49
C LEU A 127 -8.53 17.70 7.47
N GLY A 128 -7.48 18.36 7.95
CA GLY A 128 -7.39 19.82 8.06
C GLY A 128 -8.52 20.40 8.90
N LYS A 129 -9.40 21.19 8.29
CA LYS A 129 -10.60 21.74 8.97
C LYS A 129 -11.63 20.67 9.36
N GLY A 130 -11.52 19.46 8.79
CA GLY A 130 -12.35 18.32 9.10
C GLY A 130 -11.99 17.60 10.40
N GLY A 131 -10.89 17.98 11.07
CA GLY A 131 -10.39 17.31 12.26
C GLY A 131 -9.38 16.21 11.92
N LYS A 132 -9.38 15.14 12.71
CA LYS A 132 -8.44 14.02 12.57
C LYS A 132 -9.17 12.68 12.55
N LEU A 133 -8.64 11.74 11.79
CA LEU A 133 -9.20 10.39 11.66
C LEU A 133 -8.11 9.35 11.90
N VAL A 134 -8.37 8.40 12.79
CA VAL A 134 -7.56 7.19 12.97
C VAL A 134 -8.30 6.03 12.32
N ARG A 135 -7.74 5.46 11.26
CA ARG A 135 -8.27 4.27 10.59
C ARG A 135 -7.42 3.06 10.98
N MET A 136 -8.06 2.02 11.47
CA MET A 136 -7.39 0.79 11.90
C MET A 136 -8.01 -0.41 11.20
N THR A 137 -7.19 -1.28 10.62
CA THR A 137 -7.64 -2.50 9.93
C THR A 137 -7.05 -3.73 10.58
N LYS A 138 -7.91 -4.72 10.86
CA LYS A 138 -7.52 -6.06 11.31
C LYS A 138 -8.03 -7.11 10.34
N TYR A 139 -7.14 -7.99 9.89
CA TYR A 139 -7.47 -9.15 9.06
C TYR A 139 -7.57 -10.41 9.91
N PHE A 140 -8.59 -11.24 9.66
CA PHE A 140 -8.85 -12.46 10.41
C PHE A 140 -7.90 -13.58 9.99
N ARG A 141 -7.05 -14.03 10.92
CA ARG A 141 -5.97 -15.00 10.60
C ARG A 141 -6.42 -16.46 10.61
N HIS A 142 -7.52 -16.77 11.29
CA HIS A 142 -8.03 -18.15 11.45
C HIS A 142 -8.63 -18.77 10.17
N ARG A 143 -8.61 -18.06 9.03
CA ARG A 143 -9.13 -18.53 7.73
C ARG A 143 -8.05 -18.61 6.66
N ARG A 144 -6.83 -18.91 7.08
CA ARG A 144 -5.74 -19.22 6.16
C ARG A 144 -6.00 -20.56 5.47
N ILE A 145 -5.48 -20.72 4.26
CA ILE A 145 -5.72 -21.89 3.40
C ILE A 145 -5.33 -23.24 4.06
N ASP A 146 -4.37 -23.25 4.99
CA ASP A 146 -3.96 -24.45 5.75
C ASP A 146 -5.14 -25.09 6.51
N SER A 147 -6.05 -24.29 7.06
CA SER A 147 -7.26 -24.77 7.72
C SER A 147 -8.26 -25.50 6.81
N TYR A 148 -8.10 -25.38 5.48
CA TYR A 148 -8.96 -26.03 4.48
C TYR A 148 -8.40 -27.39 4.01
N PHE A 149 -7.22 -27.78 4.48
CA PHE A 149 -6.64 -29.08 4.15
C PHE A 149 -6.71 -30.02 5.35
N THR A 150 -6.92 -31.30 5.06
CA THR A 150 -6.65 -32.37 6.04
C THR A 150 -5.15 -32.70 6.06
N ASP A 151 -4.62 -33.28 7.15
CA ASP A 151 -3.20 -33.62 7.31
C ASP A 151 -2.60 -34.48 6.16
N GLY A 152 -3.44 -35.10 5.33
CA GLY A 152 -3.05 -35.86 4.13
C GLY A 152 -3.15 -35.13 2.79
N GLU A 153 -3.76 -33.94 2.72
CA GLU A 153 -3.86 -33.13 1.48
C GLU A 153 -2.73 -32.11 1.34
N LEU A 154 -1.99 -31.85 2.43
CA LEU A 154 -0.82 -30.95 2.46
C LEU A 154 0.48 -31.64 2.02
N VAL A 155 0.44 -32.97 1.83
CA VAL A 155 1.60 -33.79 1.50
C VAL A 155 1.37 -34.40 0.11
N ASP A 156 2.35 -34.18 -0.77
CA ASP A 156 2.38 -34.52 -2.19
C ASP A 156 1.46 -33.70 -3.10
N SER A 157 2.11 -32.87 -3.93
CA SER A 157 1.51 -32.48 -5.21
C SER A 157 1.30 -33.80 -5.96
N PRO A 158 0.07 -34.20 -6.32
CA PRO A 158 -0.09 -35.29 -7.26
C PRO A 158 0.76 -34.94 -8.48
N GLU A 159 1.40 -35.93 -9.10
CA GLU A 159 1.92 -35.77 -10.46
C GLU A 159 0.73 -35.42 -11.35
N GLU A 160 0.36 -34.14 -11.38
CA GLU A 160 -0.72 -33.62 -12.22
C GLU A 160 -0.22 -33.77 -13.65
N GLU A 161 -0.87 -34.67 -14.40
CA GLU A 161 -0.64 -34.82 -15.83
C GLU A 161 -0.63 -33.44 -16.49
N SER A 162 0.42 -33.17 -17.27
CA SER A 162 0.55 -31.94 -18.03
C SER A 162 -0.65 -31.80 -18.96
N PHE A 163 -1.57 -30.90 -18.61
CA PHE A 163 -2.79 -30.70 -19.39
C PHE A 163 -2.53 -29.69 -20.51
N LEU A 164 -2.79 -30.08 -21.75
CA LEU A 164 -2.73 -29.22 -22.93
C LEU A 164 -4.15 -28.75 -23.28
N GLY A 165 -4.29 -27.46 -23.62
CA GLY A 165 -5.56 -26.71 -23.78
C GLY A 165 -6.72 -27.36 -24.57
N PRO A 166 -7.89 -26.69 -24.64
CA PRO A 166 -8.07 -25.24 -24.60
C PRO A 166 -8.19 -24.64 -23.19
N PHE A 167 -7.94 -23.33 -23.10
CA PHE A 167 -8.10 -22.53 -21.88
C PHE A 167 -9.07 -21.38 -22.12
N GLU A 168 -9.90 -21.08 -21.12
CA GLU A 168 -10.79 -19.92 -21.09
C GLU A 168 -10.29 -18.94 -20.02
N VAL A 169 -10.27 -17.63 -20.34
CA VAL A 169 -9.98 -16.58 -19.35
C VAL A 169 -11.25 -15.77 -19.10
N ARG A 170 -11.63 -15.62 -17.83
CA ARG A 170 -12.79 -14.83 -17.42
C ARG A 170 -12.61 -14.22 -16.03
N VAL A 171 -13.53 -13.32 -15.65
CA VAL A 171 -13.63 -12.83 -14.27
C VAL A 171 -13.88 -14.01 -13.31
N MET A 172 -13.31 -13.95 -12.12
CA MET A 172 -13.53 -14.97 -11.08
C MET A 172 -14.99 -15.00 -10.62
N LYS A 173 -15.45 -16.16 -10.14
CA LYS A 173 -16.63 -16.27 -9.29
C LYS A 173 -16.21 -16.24 -7.83
N SER A 174 -17.03 -15.70 -6.92
CA SER A 174 -16.69 -15.61 -5.50
C SER A 174 -16.34 -16.96 -4.86
N GLU A 175 -16.97 -18.06 -5.32
CA GLU A 175 -16.69 -19.41 -4.81
C GLU A 175 -15.30 -19.93 -5.20
N GLU A 176 -14.67 -19.35 -6.23
CA GLU A 176 -13.37 -19.78 -6.77
C GLU A 176 -12.17 -19.24 -5.96
N ALA A 177 -12.40 -18.39 -4.96
CA ALA A 177 -11.33 -17.82 -4.14
C ALA A 177 -10.45 -18.88 -3.45
N LEU A 178 -11.03 -20.01 -3.06
CA LEU A 178 -10.27 -21.13 -2.50
C LEU A 178 -9.35 -21.76 -3.54
N GLU A 179 -9.84 -21.98 -4.77
CA GLU A 179 -9.03 -22.54 -5.85
C GLU A 179 -7.93 -21.59 -6.32
N ILE A 180 -8.15 -20.27 -6.29
CA ILE A 180 -7.09 -19.26 -6.51
C ILE A 180 -5.97 -19.45 -5.48
N SER A 181 -6.34 -19.56 -4.20
CA SER A 181 -5.38 -19.77 -3.10
C SER A 181 -4.62 -21.09 -3.27
N ARG A 182 -5.30 -22.18 -3.68
CA ARG A 182 -4.70 -23.49 -3.95
C ARG A 182 -3.73 -23.41 -5.14
N CYS A 183 -4.09 -22.72 -6.21
CA CYS A 183 -3.24 -22.52 -7.38
C CYS A 183 -1.97 -21.73 -7.02
N ALA A 184 -2.07 -20.68 -6.21
CA ALA A 184 -0.92 -19.94 -5.70
C ALA A 184 0.00 -20.82 -4.85
N TYR A 185 -0.57 -21.64 -3.96
CA TYR A 185 0.18 -22.60 -3.15
C TYR A 185 0.92 -23.62 -4.01
N ARG A 186 0.28 -24.17 -5.05
CA ARG A 186 0.96 -25.06 -6.01
C ARG A 186 2.13 -24.37 -6.71
N ALA A 187 1.99 -23.08 -7.05
CA ALA A 187 3.01 -22.31 -7.76
C ALA A 187 4.20 -21.89 -6.88
N TYR A 188 3.95 -21.52 -5.63
CA TYR A 188 4.93 -20.83 -4.77
C TYR A 188 5.00 -21.36 -3.32
N GLY A 189 4.28 -22.40 -2.95
CA GLY A 189 4.13 -22.79 -1.53
C GLY A 189 3.53 -21.63 -0.72
N TYR A 190 4.14 -21.28 0.42
CA TYR A 190 3.76 -20.13 1.25
C TYR A 190 4.70 -18.91 1.11
N SER A 191 5.50 -18.84 0.05
CA SER A 191 6.47 -17.75 -0.15
C SER A 191 5.97 -16.61 -1.04
N TYR A 192 4.67 -16.58 -1.35
CA TYR A 192 4.04 -15.50 -2.12
C TYR A 192 3.36 -14.48 -1.19
N ARG A 193 2.68 -13.48 -1.78
CA ARG A 193 1.96 -12.45 -1.03
C ARG A 193 0.93 -13.05 -0.07
N GLU A 194 0.95 -12.57 1.17
CA GLU A 194 0.21 -13.16 2.29
C GLU A 194 -1.29 -13.27 1.98
N PHE A 195 -1.91 -12.21 1.45
CA PHE A 195 -3.36 -12.15 1.24
C PHE A 195 -3.90 -13.26 0.32
N VAL A 196 -3.08 -13.79 -0.60
CA VAL A 196 -3.48 -14.82 -1.57
C VAL A 196 -3.78 -16.15 -0.86
N TYR A 197 -3.28 -16.34 0.36
CA TYR A 197 -3.53 -17.55 1.15
C TYR A 197 -4.76 -17.44 2.06
N TYR A 198 -5.58 -16.40 1.90
CA TYR A 198 -6.82 -16.19 2.64
C TYR A 198 -7.97 -16.05 1.63
N PRO A 199 -8.69 -17.14 1.31
CA PRO A 199 -9.79 -17.12 0.34
C PRO A 199 -10.84 -16.03 0.62
N GLU A 200 -11.18 -15.81 1.89
CA GLU A 200 -12.12 -14.76 2.29
C GLU A 200 -11.60 -13.35 1.95
N ARG A 201 -10.29 -13.12 2.04
CA ARG A 201 -9.67 -11.84 1.69
C ARG A 201 -9.70 -11.59 0.19
N ILE A 202 -9.50 -12.64 -0.61
CA ILE A 202 -9.68 -12.54 -2.06
C ILE A 202 -11.13 -12.16 -2.39
N ARG A 203 -12.13 -12.82 -1.77
CA ARG A 203 -13.54 -12.46 -1.98
C ARG A 203 -13.83 -11.01 -1.60
N GLU A 204 -13.44 -10.61 -0.40
CA GLU A 204 -13.68 -9.25 0.10
C GLU A 204 -13.02 -8.18 -0.79
N LEU A 205 -11.77 -8.41 -1.25
CA LEU A 205 -11.11 -7.48 -2.16
C LEU A 205 -11.85 -7.36 -3.51
N ASN A 206 -12.42 -8.45 -4.02
CA ASN A 206 -13.22 -8.42 -5.25
C ASN A 206 -14.60 -7.78 -5.05
N GLU A 207 -15.28 -8.09 -3.94
CA GLU A 207 -16.60 -7.57 -3.61
C GLU A 207 -16.56 -6.06 -3.28
N SER A 208 -15.51 -5.61 -2.59
CA SER A 208 -15.28 -4.18 -2.32
C SER A 208 -14.86 -3.38 -3.54
N GLY A 209 -14.35 -4.03 -4.60
CA GLY A 209 -13.80 -3.37 -5.78
C GLY A 209 -12.34 -2.95 -5.64
N MET A 210 -11.68 -3.23 -4.51
CA MET A 210 -10.23 -3.02 -4.32
C MET A 210 -9.37 -3.96 -5.18
N MET A 211 -9.98 -5.00 -5.73
CA MET A 211 -9.36 -5.93 -6.66
C MET A 211 -10.38 -6.36 -7.71
N ARG A 212 -9.90 -6.66 -8.92
CA ARG A 212 -10.68 -7.38 -9.94
C ARG A 212 -9.85 -8.55 -10.43
N SER A 213 -10.28 -9.75 -10.08
CA SER A 213 -9.55 -10.99 -10.34
C SER A 213 -10.07 -11.72 -11.56
N PHE A 214 -9.13 -12.30 -12.29
CA PHE A 214 -9.37 -13.07 -13.50
C PHE A 214 -8.72 -14.42 -13.38
N VAL A 215 -9.40 -15.44 -13.87
CA VAL A 215 -9.00 -16.84 -13.76
C VAL A 215 -8.85 -17.44 -15.16
N ALA A 216 -7.83 -18.26 -15.33
CA ALA A 216 -7.70 -19.15 -16.48
C ALA A 216 -8.19 -20.55 -16.08
N ILE A 217 -9.05 -21.12 -16.91
CA ILE A 217 -9.73 -22.39 -16.65
C ILE A 217 -9.49 -23.36 -17.81
N ASP A 218 -9.23 -24.62 -17.49
CA ASP A 218 -9.05 -25.68 -18.47
C ASP A 218 -10.39 -26.30 -18.95
N SER A 219 -10.36 -27.21 -19.92
CA SER A 219 -11.58 -27.85 -20.44
C SER A 219 -12.29 -28.76 -19.43
N ARG A 220 -11.64 -29.10 -18.31
CA ARG A 220 -12.19 -29.86 -17.18
C ARG A 220 -12.76 -28.94 -16.11
N ASN A 221 -12.85 -27.63 -16.39
CA ASN A 221 -13.31 -26.61 -15.46
C ASN A 221 -12.40 -26.45 -14.23
N SER A 222 -11.11 -26.74 -14.36
CA SER A 222 -10.10 -26.56 -13.32
C SER A 222 -9.41 -25.20 -13.44
N LEU A 223 -9.22 -24.51 -12.32
CA LEU A 223 -8.50 -23.23 -12.27
C LEU A 223 -6.99 -23.49 -12.39
N VAL A 224 -6.40 -22.98 -13.47
CA VAL A 224 -4.99 -23.17 -13.83
C VAL A 224 -4.18 -21.89 -13.83
N GLY A 225 -4.80 -20.72 -13.64
CA GLY A 225 -4.08 -19.46 -13.53
C GLY A 225 -4.92 -18.34 -12.94
N HIS A 226 -4.23 -17.31 -12.45
CA HIS A 226 -4.81 -16.12 -11.85
C HIS A 226 -4.00 -14.87 -12.24
N LEU A 227 -4.70 -13.75 -12.43
CA LEU A 227 -4.16 -12.41 -12.60
C LEU A 227 -5.22 -11.43 -12.10
N ALA A 228 -4.80 -10.36 -11.41
CA ALA A 228 -5.73 -9.37 -10.89
C ALA A 228 -5.32 -7.94 -11.23
N LEU A 229 -6.31 -7.07 -11.38
CA LEU A 229 -6.15 -5.63 -11.24
C LEU A 229 -6.30 -5.29 -9.75
N SER A 230 -5.31 -4.66 -9.15
CA SER A 230 -5.33 -4.21 -7.75
C SER A 230 -5.38 -2.68 -7.72
N PHE A 231 -6.20 -2.12 -6.82
CA PHE A 231 -6.41 -0.67 -6.69
C PHE A 231 -5.90 -0.19 -5.33
N SER A 232 -5.32 1.02 -5.30
CA SER A 232 -4.83 1.65 -4.06
C SER A 232 -5.97 2.21 -3.21
N ASP A 233 -7.02 2.68 -3.86
CA ASP A 233 -8.26 3.26 -3.32
C ASP A 233 -9.45 2.93 -4.24
N LEU A 234 -10.69 3.01 -3.72
CA LEU A 234 -11.92 2.73 -4.50
C LEU A 234 -12.17 3.70 -5.66
N ASP A 235 -11.63 4.91 -5.58
CA ASP A 235 -11.69 5.94 -6.62
C ASP A 235 -10.41 5.98 -7.50
N SER A 236 -9.55 4.95 -7.40
CA SER A 236 -8.35 4.84 -8.22
C SER A 236 -8.70 4.76 -9.70
N VAL A 237 -8.01 5.57 -10.49
CA VAL A 237 -8.18 5.61 -11.94
C VAL A 237 -7.11 4.81 -12.69
N ILE A 238 -6.13 4.26 -11.96
CA ILE A 238 -5.14 3.32 -12.46
C ILE A 238 -5.19 2.03 -11.64
N ALA A 239 -4.63 0.94 -12.16
CA ALA A 239 -4.54 -0.32 -11.45
C ALA A 239 -3.19 -1.00 -11.61
N GLU A 240 -2.74 -1.68 -10.56
CA GLU A 240 -1.62 -2.61 -10.65
C GLU A 240 -2.07 -3.92 -11.28
N MET A 241 -1.36 -4.42 -12.30
CA MET A 241 -1.50 -5.83 -12.70
C MET A 241 -0.69 -6.70 -11.74
N ALA A 242 -1.38 -7.30 -10.77
CA ALA A 242 -0.79 -8.00 -9.64
C ALA A 242 -1.27 -9.46 -9.53
N ALA A 243 -0.68 -10.20 -8.58
CA ALA A 243 -1.07 -11.58 -8.24
C ALA A 243 -1.11 -12.53 -9.45
N ALA A 244 -0.13 -12.41 -10.34
CA ALA A 244 -0.03 -13.22 -11.55
C ALA A 244 0.64 -14.57 -11.28
N PHE A 245 -0.08 -15.67 -11.48
CA PHE A 245 0.47 -17.01 -11.37
C PHE A 245 -0.27 -18.05 -12.22
N VAL A 246 0.46 -19.09 -12.62
CA VAL A 246 -0.03 -20.21 -13.42
C VAL A 246 0.39 -21.50 -12.75
N ASN A 247 -0.53 -22.47 -12.70
CA ASN A 247 -0.27 -23.81 -12.20
C ASN A 247 0.99 -24.37 -12.90
N PRO A 248 2.00 -24.85 -12.13
CA PRO A 248 3.21 -25.45 -12.69
C PRO A 248 2.99 -26.47 -13.81
N SER A 249 1.94 -27.30 -13.72
CA SER A 249 1.62 -28.35 -14.71
C SER A 249 1.19 -27.80 -16.08
N CYS A 250 0.81 -26.52 -16.15
CA CYS A 250 0.34 -25.84 -17.35
C CYS A 250 1.32 -24.76 -17.89
N ARG A 251 2.53 -24.66 -17.33
CA ARG A 251 3.52 -23.66 -17.76
C ARG A 251 3.99 -23.89 -19.20
N GLY A 252 4.45 -22.82 -19.85
CA GLY A 252 4.93 -22.86 -21.24
C GLY A 252 3.84 -22.85 -22.30
N GLN A 253 2.56 -22.84 -21.91
CA GLN A 253 1.42 -22.90 -22.83
C GLN A 253 0.81 -21.53 -23.15
N GLY A 254 1.52 -20.44 -22.85
CA GLY A 254 1.05 -19.08 -23.16
C GLY A 254 -0.10 -18.55 -22.29
N ILE A 255 -0.52 -19.27 -21.23
CA ILE A 255 -1.66 -18.90 -20.37
C ILE A 255 -1.52 -17.47 -19.84
N LEU A 256 -0.38 -17.13 -19.25
CA LEU A 256 -0.15 -15.79 -18.72
C LEU A 256 -0.26 -14.70 -19.81
N GLY A 257 0.13 -15.00 -21.04
CA GLY A 257 -0.04 -14.10 -22.18
C GLY A 257 -1.51 -13.86 -22.51
N MET A 258 -2.31 -14.94 -22.59
CA MET A 258 -3.76 -14.84 -22.80
C MET A 258 -4.46 -14.06 -21.68
N MET A 259 -4.04 -14.29 -20.43
CA MET A 259 -4.57 -13.53 -19.29
C MET A 259 -4.21 -12.05 -19.38
N ASN A 260 -2.95 -11.72 -19.69
CA ASN A 260 -2.53 -10.32 -19.85
C ASN A 260 -3.34 -9.60 -20.93
N GLU A 261 -3.53 -10.22 -22.10
CA GLU A 261 -4.32 -9.64 -23.19
C GLU A 261 -5.76 -9.35 -22.76
N MET A 262 -6.42 -10.32 -22.11
CA MET A 262 -7.81 -10.14 -21.67
C MET A 262 -7.93 -9.08 -20.58
N VAL A 263 -7.05 -9.11 -19.58
CA VAL A 263 -7.07 -8.18 -18.45
C VAL A 263 -6.77 -6.74 -18.90
N MET A 264 -5.80 -6.55 -19.80
CA MET A 264 -5.53 -5.22 -20.38
C MET A 264 -6.73 -4.71 -21.18
N ALA A 265 -7.37 -5.57 -21.99
CA ALA A 265 -8.56 -5.17 -22.74
C ALA A 265 -9.75 -4.82 -21.83
N GLU A 266 -9.90 -5.52 -20.70
CA GLU A 266 -10.92 -5.19 -19.69
C GLU A 266 -10.62 -3.89 -18.95
N ALA A 267 -9.36 -3.64 -18.61
CA ALA A 267 -8.93 -2.38 -18.03
C ALA A 267 -9.27 -1.19 -18.95
N GLU A 268 -8.95 -1.31 -20.25
CA GLU A 268 -9.29 -0.32 -21.28
C GLU A 268 -10.81 -0.09 -21.38
N ARG A 269 -11.61 -1.17 -21.42
CA ARG A 269 -13.08 -1.07 -21.46
C ARG A 269 -13.68 -0.41 -20.22
N SER A 270 -13.06 -0.61 -19.06
CA SER A 270 -13.54 -0.03 -17.80
C SER A 270 -13.19 1.45 -17.62
N GLY A 271 -12.45 2.06 -18.55
CA GLY A 271 -12.13 3.48 -18.52
C GLY A 271 -10.98 3.85 -17.59
N LEU A 272 -10.14 2.86 -17.20
CA LEU A 272 -8.92 3.16 -16.45
C LEU A 272 -7.97 4.01 -17.29
N GLN A 273 -7.26 4.93 -16.64
CA GLN A 273 -6.30 5.82 -17.27
C GLN A 273 -4.97 5.14 -17.59
N GLY A 274 -4.61 4.12 -16.82
CA GLY A 274 -3.35 3.42 -16.97
C GLY A 274 -3.27 2.15 -16.14
N LEU A 275 -2.26 1.35 -16.46
CA LEU A 275 -1.86 0.16 -15.72
C LEU A 275 -0.42 0.32 -15.28
N PHE A 276 -0.07 -0.27 -14.14
CA PHE A 276 1.31 -0.41 -13.74
C PHE A 276 1.64 -1.79 -13.20
N VAL A 277 2.93 -2.09 -13.09
CA VAL A 277 3.46 -3.31 -12.47
C VAL A 277 4.70 -2.98 -11.66
N HIS A 278 4.89 -3.69 -10.56
CA HIS A 278 6.18 -3.79 -9.88
C HIS A 278 6.94 -5.01 -10.40
N ALA A 279 7.97 -4.77 -11.21
CA ALA A 279 8.83 -5.83 -11.71
C ALA A 279 10.09 -5.96 -10.84
N VAL A 280 10.39 -7.18 -10.37
CA VAL A 280 11.64 -7.47 -9.65
C VAL A 280 12.88 -7.08 -10.47
N THR A 281 13.98 -6.82 -9.77
CA THR A 281 15.25 -6.35 -10.33
C THR A 281 16.42 -7.33 -10.15
N SER A 282 16.20 -8.46 -9.45
CA SER A 282 17.11 -9.61 -9.47
C SER A 282 17.28 -10.22 -10.86
N HIS A 283 16.26 -10.08 -11.73
CA HIS A 283 16.32 -10.49 -13.13
C HIS A 283 15.49 -9.57 -14.04
N VAL A 284 15.80 -9.57 -15.33
CA VAL A 284 15.11 -8.74 -16.35
C VAL A 284 13.93 -9.42 -17.04
N ALA A 285 13.60 -10.67 -16.69
CA ALA A 285 12.62 -11.48 -17.44
C ALA A 285 11.20 -10.89 -17.42
N SER A 286 10.67 -10.57 -16.23
CA SER A 286 9.35 -9.93 -16.06
C SER A 286 9.31 -8.55 -16.71
N GLN A 287 10.38 -7.77 -16.56
CA GLN A 287 10.51 -6.44 -17.16
C GLN A 287 10.45 -6.49 -18.70
N ARG A 288 11.16 -7.44 -19.33
CA ARG A 288 11.09 -7.65 -20.79
C ARG A 288 9.71 -8.10 -21.25
N GLY A 289 9.02 -8.91 -20.44
CA GLY A 289 7.63 -9.29 -20.69
C GLY A 289 6.70 -8.07 -20.68
N ALA A 290 6.78 -7.25 -19.63
CA ALA A 290 6.00 -6.02 -19.50
C ALA A 290 6.31 -5.02 -20.64
N ALA A 291 7.58 -4.83 -21.00
CA ALA A 291 7.98 -3.94 -22.10
C ALA A 291 7.40 -4.37 -23.46
N LYS A 292 7.32 -5.68 -23.75
CA LYS A 292 6.64 -6.18 -24.96
C LYS A 292 5.15 -5.85 -24.98
N SER A 293 4.55 -5.73 -23.80
CA SER A 293 3.17 -5.31 -23.60
C SER A 293 3.05 -3.79 -23.40
N GLY A 294 4.04 -2.99 -23.80
CA GLY A 294 3.94 -1.52 -23.82
C GLY A 294 4.09 -0.83 -22.46
N PHE A 295 4.57 -1.52 -21.43
CA PHE A 295 4.92 -0.90 -20.16
C PHE A 295 6.32 -0.27 -20.22
N MET A 296 6.46 0.93 -19.68
CA MET A 296 7.71 1.71 -19.66
C MET A 296 8.13 1.99 -18.23
N SER A 297 9.43 1.93 -17.92
CA SER A 297 9.94 2.21 -16.58
C SER A 297 9.72 3.67 -16.19
N THR A 298 9.14 3.91 -15.00
CA THR A 298 8.86 5.26 -14.50
C THR A 298 9.40 5.52 -13.10
N GLY A 299 9.87 4.48 -12.40
CA GLY A 299 10.48 4.61 -11.09
C GLY A 299 11.15 3.34 -10.62
N ILE A 300 11.93 3.46 -9.55
CA ILE A 300 12.57 2.34 -8.86
C ILE A 300 12.35 2.53 -7.36
N LEU A 301 11.64 1.57 -6.77
CA LEU A 301 11.49 1.45 -5.33
C LEU A 301 12.64 0.58 -4.81
N LEU A 302 13.61 1.21 -4.16
CA LEU A 302 14.76 0.50 -3.62
C LEU A 302 14.34 -0.35 -2.42
N GLY A 303 14.66 -1.64 -2.45
CA GLY A 303 14.35 -2.57 -1.37
C GLY A 303 12.86 -2.71 -1.05
N ALA A 304 11.98 -2.71 -2.04
CA ALA A 304 10.52 -2.78 -1.87
C ALA A 304 9.99 -4.18 -1.50
N LEU A 305 10.74 -5.23 -1.82
CA LEU A 305 10.31 -6.63 -1.74
C LEU A 305 11.29 -7.43 -0.86
N PHE A 306 10.88 -8.64 -0.43
CA PHE A 306 11.62 -9.48 0.52
C PHE A 306 13.08 -9.75 0.10
N SER A 307 13.96 -9.99 1.08
CA SER A 307 15.27 -10.63 0.86
C SER A 307 15.16 -12.15 0.59
N ASP A 308 14.07 -12.78 1.02
CA ASP A 308 13.93 -14.25 1.06
C ASP A 308 12.91 -14.78 0.04
N LEU A 309 12.69 -14.05 -1.07
CA LEU A 309 11.89 -14.54 -2.20
C LEU A 309 12.61 -15.73 -2.85
N ASN A 310 12.40 -16.92 -2.28
CA ASN A 310 12.89 -18.15 -2.84
C ASN A 310 11.96 -18.56 -4.00
N PHE A 311 12.19 -17.98 -5.17
CA PHE A 311 11.48 -18.37 -6.39
C PHE A 311 11.85 -19.81 -6.72
N LYS A 312 11.07 -20.77 -6.25
CA LYS A 312 11.24 -22.21 -6.56
C LYS A 312 11.29 -22.53 -8.07
N ALA A 313 10.99 -21.56 -8.94
CA ALA A 313 10.92 -21.78 -10.38
C ALA A 313 11.50 -20.67 -11.29
N LEU A 314 11.96 -19.54 -10.76
CA LEU A 314 12.45 -18.41 -11.57
C LEU A 314 13.74 -17.85 -10.95
N ALA A 315 14.86 -18.36 -11.47
CA ALA A 315 16.27 -18.10 -11.13
C ALA A 315 16.64 -16.84 -10.32
N GLY A 316 17.42 -17.06 -9.25
CA GLY A 316 18.29 -16.08 -8.59
C GLY A 316 18.26 -16.21 -7.06
N GLU A 317 19.41 -16.44 -6.41
CA GLU A 317 19.51 -16.20 -4.97
C GLU A 317 19.32 -14.70 -4.74
N VAL A 318 18.28 -14.31 -4.00
CA VAL A 318 18.10 -12.92 -3.56
C VAL A 318 19.11 -12.67 -2.43
N ARG A 319 20.12 -11.82 -2.69
CA ARG A 319 21.27 -11.58 -1.79
C ARG A 319 21.19 -10.27 -1.03
N GLN A 320 20.14 -9.49 -1.26
CA GLN A 320 19.80 -8.24 -0.57
C GLN A 320 18.29 -8.04 -0.68
N ARG A 321 17.70 -7.08 0.06
CA ARG A 321 16.29 -6.71 -0.17
C ARG A 321 16.05 -6.39 -1.64
N GLU A 322 15.04 -7.02 -2.20
CA GLU A 322 14.72 -6.94 -3.63
C GLU A 322 14.13 -5.55 -3.96
N SER A 323 14.71 -4.86 -4.94
CA SER A 323 14.16 -3.61 -5.47
C SER A 323 13.13 -3.89 -6.55
N ALA A 324 12.20 -2.96 -6.76
CA ALA A 324 11.16 -3.08 -7.78
C ALA A 324 11.25 -1.92 -8.79
N ALA A 325 11.26 -2.25 -10.07
CA ALA A 325 11.03 -1.29 -11.15
C ALA A 325 9.53 -1.07 -11.31
N ILE A 326 9.08 0.16 -11.14
CA ILE A 326 7.73 0.58 -11.50
C ILE A 326 7.70 0.72 -13.01
N MET A 327 6.82 -0.03 -13.66
CA MET A 327 6.58 0.10 -15.11
C MET A 327 5.12 0.46 -15.35
N TYR A 328 4.87 1.46 -16.17
CA TYR A 328 3.55 2.04 -16.43
C TYR A 328 3.19 1.94 -17.92
N ARG A 329 1.92 1.69 -18.20
CA ARG A 329 1.31 1.73 -19.53
C ARG A 329 0.07 2.64 -19.49
N PRO A 330 0.03 3.73 -20.29
CA PRO A 330 -1.19 4.51 -20.42
C PRO A 330 -2.28 3.72 -21.15
N LEU A 331 -3.52 3.88 -20.71
CA LEU A 331 -4.72 3.39 -21.39
C LEU A 331 -5.59 4.54 -21.91
N CYS A 332 -5.46 5.74 -21.34
CA CYS A 332 -6.07 6.94 -21.87
C CYS A 332 -5.05 8.08 -21.97
N HIS A 333 -5.36 9.07 -22.81
CA HIS A 333 -4.54 10.28 -22.94
C HIS A 333 -5.21 11.44 -22.20
N ARG A 334 -4.61 11.84 -21.07
CA ARG A 334 -4.89 13.15 -20.44
C ARG A 334 -4.25 14.25 -21.29
N VAL A 335 -4.91 15.40 -21.38
CA VAL A 335 -4.46 16.53 -22.21
C VAL A 335 -4.30 17.79 -21.37
N ASP A 336 -3.26 18.57 -21.68
CA ASP A 336 -3.06 19.94 -21.21
C ASP A 336 -3.16 20.16 -19.68
N TYR A 337 -2.34 19.43 -18.93
CA TYR A 337 -2.15 19.65 -17.50
C TYR A 337 -0.66 19.86 -17.18
N ASP A 338 -0.39 20.48 -16.04
CA ASP A 338 0.97 20.84 -15.61
C ASP A 338 1.46 19.86 -14.53
N ILE A 339 2.70 19.40 -14.68
CA ILE A 339 3.40 18.56 -13.72
C ILE A 339 4.46 19.43 -13.04
N TRP A 340 4.35 19.63 -11.74
CA TRP A 340 5.18 20.53 -10.96
C TRP A 340 6.22 19.73 -10.17
N VAL A 341 7.49 19.93 -10.52
CA VAL A 341 8.62 19.28 -9.85
C VAL A 341 9.75 20.27 -9.61
N PRO A 342 10.61 20.05 -8.60
CA PRO A 342 11.90 20.73 -8.47
C PRO A 342 12.67 20.86 -9.79
N ASP A 343 13.36 21.99 -9.99
CA ASP A 343 14.17 22.27 -11.20
C ASP A 343 15.08 21.09 -11.56
N ARG A 344 15.71 20.47 -10.55
CA ARG A 344 16.63 19.35 -10.74
C ARG A 344 15.97 18.07 -11.24
N TYR A 345 14.66 17.90 -11.03
CA TYR A 345 13.88 16.76 -11.51
C TYR A 345 13.24 17.00 -12.88
N VAL A 346 13.21 18.25 -13.38
CA VAL A 346 12.56 18.60 -14.65
C VAL A 346 13.06 17.72 -15.80
N SER A 347 14.38 17.51 -15.91
CA SER A 347 14.98 16.72 -17.00
C SER A 347 14.55 15.24 -16.95
N ILE A 348 14.74 14.58 -15.80
CA ILE A 348 14.43 13.15 -15.64
C ILE A 348 12.94 12.88 -15.74
N VAL A 349 12.09 13.73 -15.14
CA VAL A 349 10.63 13.59 -15.20
C VAL A 349 10.12 13.86 -16.63
N SER A 350 10.67 14.84 -17.35
CA SER A 350 10.33 15.05 -18.77
C SER A 350 10.68 13.84 -19.62
N ALA A 351 11.83 13.19 -19.37
CA ALA A 351 12.22 11.97 -20.06
C ALA A 351 11.25 10.82 -19.78
N ILE A 352 10.85 10.62 -18.51
CA ILE A 352 9.87 9.60 -18.10
C ILE A 352 8.53 9.86 -18.80
N VAL A 353 7.98 11.07 -18.68
CA VAL A 353 6.69 11.49 -19.29
C VAL A 353 6.70 11.24 -20.80
N ALA A 354 7.76 11.66 -21.49
CA ALA A 354 7.91 11.44 -22.92
C ALA A 354 8.00 9.95 -23.28
N SER A 355 8.72 9.14 -22.48
CA SER A 355 8.87 7.71 -22.72
C SER A 355 7.55 6.95 -22.58
N CYS A 356 6.67 7.39 -21.68
CA CYS A 356 5.36 6.82 -21.44
C CYS A 356 4.28 7.31 -22.43
N GLY A 357 4.56 8.31 -23.26
CA GLY A 357 3.53 8.93 -24.10
C GLY A 357 2.47 9.71 -23.31
N VAL A 358 2.86 10.25 -22.15
CA VAL A 358 2.04 11.15 -21.33
C VAL A 358 2.21 12.59 -21.84
N ASN A 359 1.13 13.36 -21.88
CA ASN A 359 1.11 14.72 -22.48
C ASN A 359 1.16 15.86 -21.43
N GLY A 360 1.59 15.58 -20.20
CA GLY A 360 1.73 16.58 -19.16
C GLY A 360 2.92 17.51 -19.43
N LYS A 361 2.77 18.80 -19.09
CA LYS A 361 3.83 19.81 -19.24
C LYS A 361 4.62 19.89 -17.94
N VAL A 362 5.86 19.39 -17.97
CA VAL A 362 6.74 19.47 -16.80
C VAL A 362 7.19 20.91 -16.59
N ARG A 363 6.97 21.41 -15.38
CA ARG A 363 7.27 22.76 -14.94
C ARG A 363 7.94 22.74 -13.58
N SER A 364 8.56 23.86 -13.28
CA SER A 364 9.03 24.23 -11.96
C SER A 364 8.64 25.69 -11.72
N SER A 365 8.36 26.04 -10.48
CA SER A 365 8.08 27.43 -10.10
C SER A 365 8.47 27.67 -8.65
N PRO A 366 9.09 28.81 -8.34
CA PRO A 366 9.33 29.22 -6.97
C PRO A 366 8.04 29.79 -6.37
N VAL A 367 7.16 28.91 -5.90
CA VAL A 367 6.03 29.29 -5.04
C VAL A 367 6.41 29.14 -3.57
N SER A 368 5.80 29.94 -2.71
CA SER A 368 5.91 29.80 -1.26
C SER A 368 4.88 28.79 -0.76
N LEU A 369 5.28 27.89 0.14
CA LEU A 369 4.32 27.03 0.85
C LEU A 369 3.40 27.86 1.76
N PRO A 370 2.08 27.61 1.76
CA PRO A 370 1.17 28.25 2.70
C PRO A 370 1.47 27.79 4.14
N GLU A 371 1.09 28.60 5.14
CA GLU A 371 1.25 28.22 6.55
C GLU A 371 0.48 26.94 6.92
N ARG A 372 -0.69 26.76 6.31
CA ARG A 372 -1.55 25.59 6.55
C ARG A 372 -2.06 25.01 5.24
N ALA A 373 -2.16 23.69 5.22
CA ALA A 373 -2.82 22.94 4.16
C ALA A 373 -4.27 23.45 3.97
N SER A 374 -4.71 23.57 2.72
CA SER A 374 -5.87 24.39 2.36
C SER A 374 -7.01 23.62 1.70
N ARG A 375 -6.77 22.38 1.26
CA ARG A 375 -7.79 21.55 0.62
C ARG A 375 -8.72 20.92 1.67
N ARG A 376 -10.02 20.90 1.35
CA ARG A 376 -11.02 20.10 2.07
C ARG A 376 -11.06 18.71 1.40
N GLY A 377 -10.73 17.64 2.11
CA GLY A 377 -10.73 16.28 1.57
C GLY A 377 -10.13 15.24 2.53
N GLU A 378 -9.84 14.03 2.01
CA GLU A 378 -9.32 12.87 2.76
C GLU A 378 -7.87 13.01 3.25
N GLY A 379 -7.25 14.17 3.07
CA GLY A 379 -6.03 14.56 3.79
C GLY A 379 -4.75 13.83 3.42
N ASN A 380 -3.66 14.21 4.10
CA ASN A 380 -2.39 13.51 4.04
C ASN A 380 -2.45 12.20 4.82
N ARG A 381 -1.82 11.15 4.29
CA ARG A 381 -1.88 9.78 4.82
C ARG A 381 -0.50 9.23 5.07
N ALA A 382 -0.39 8.37 6.06
CA ALA A 382 0.77 7.49 6.19
C ALA A 382 0.37 6.22 6.90
N TYR A 383 1.03 5.14 6.50
CA TYR A 383 0.81 3.82 7.04
C TYR A 383 2.08 2.98 6.89
N LYS A 384 2.14 1.92 7.67
CA LYS A 384 3.20 0.93 7.59
C LYS A 384 2.72 -0.27 6.83
N VAL A 385 3.60 -0.85 6.03
CA VAL A 385 3.35 -2.12 5.35
C VAL A 385 4.19 -3.18 6.05
N GLY A 386 3.59 -3.82 7.05
CA GLY A 386 4.28 -4.78 7.92
C GLY A 386 4.84 -5.99 7.17
N GLU A 387 4.14 -6.47 6.13
CA GLU A 387 4.59 -7.58 5.27
C GLU A 387 5.98 -7.33 4.68
N PHE A 388 6.31 -6.07 4.36
CA PHE A 388 7.56 -5.70 3.70
C PHE A 388 8.45 -4.77 4.55
N ASN A 389 8.07 -4.44 5.77
CA ASN A 389 8.82 -3.53 6.66
C ASN A 389 9.19 -2.17 6.03
N PHE A 390 8.26 -1.55 5.28
CA PHE A 390 8.42 -0.18 4.78
C PHE A 390 7.29 0.74 5.26
N GLY A 391 7.56 2.04 5.25
CA GLY A 391 6.56 3.08 5.46
C GLY A 391 6.11 3.69 4.14
N GLU A 392 4.84 4.02 4.01
CA GLU A 392 4.33 4.80 2.88
C GLU A 392 3.67 6.07 3.40
N ILE A 393 3.99 7.20 2.77
CA ILE A 393 3.42 8.51 3.06
C ILE A 393 2.87 9.08 1.76
N ARG A 394 1.62 9.52 1.76
CA ARG A 394 0.96 10.19 0.63
C ARG A 394 0.56 11.61 1.03
N ILE A 395 1.10 12.60 0.33
CA ILE A 395 0.85 14.03 0.55
C ILE A 395 0.12 14.59 -0.67
N VAL A 396 -1.11 15.06 -0.45
CA VAL A 396 -1.99 15.64 -1.48
C VAL A 396 -2.46 17.06 -1.13
N ASP A 397 -2.14 17.51 0.09
CA ASP A 397 -2.35 18.88 0.55
C ASP A 397 -1.08 19.39 1.23
N PHE A 398 -0.65 20.59 0.83
CA PHE A 398 0.68 21.10 1.11
C PHE A 398 0.61 22.34 2.00
N GLY A 399 1.44 22.36 3.04
CA GLY A 399 1.58 23.47 3.97
C GLY A 399 2.75 23.26 4.94
N GLN A 400 3.12 24.30 5.69
CA GLN A 400 4.17 24.22 6.72
C GLN A 400 3.80 23.23 7.85
N ASP A 401 2.50 23.15 8.18
CA ASP A 401 1.95 22.13 9.07
C ASP A 401 2.16 20.70 8.53
N SER A 402 1.98 20.50 7.23
CA SER A 402 2.18 19.20 6.57
C SER A 402 3.65 18.79 6.52
N LEU A 403 4.59 19.74 6.38
CA LEU A 403 6.02 19.48 6.53
C LEU A 403 6.41 19.10 7.96
N THR A 404 5.74 19.72 8.94
CA THR A 404 5.94 19.40 10.35
C THR A 404 5.48 17.96 10.62
N ASP A 405 4.28 17.58 10.14
CA ASP A 405 3.76 16.21 10.21
C ASP A 405 4.68 15.21 9.48
N LEU A 406 5.21 15.55 8.30
CA LEU A 406 6.16 14.69 7.59
C LEU A 406 7.43 14.40 8.40
N HIS A 407 8.07 15.43 8.98
CA HIS A 407 9.24 15.24 9.84
C HIS A 407 8.93 14.30 11.01
N GLN A 408 7.74 14.46 11.58
CA GLN A 408 7.25 13.67 12.69
C GLN A 408 7.08 12.20 12.31
N ARG A 409 6.41 11.93 11.19
CA ARG A 409 6.18 10.56 10.69
C ARG A 409 7.48 9.89 10.27
N LEU A 410 8.41 10.62 9.67
CA LEU A 410 9.72 10.10 9.34
C LEU A 410 10.48 9.67 10.60
N ARG A 411 10.49 10.49 11.66
CA ARG A 411 11.10 10.12 12.96
C ARG A 411 10.47 8.87 13.55
N GLU A 412 9.15 8.77 13.47
CA GLU A 412 8.43 7.60 13.95
C GLU A 412 8.86 6.33 13.18
N PHE A 413 8.88 6.40 11.85
CA PHE A 413 9.27 5.27 11.01
C PHE A 413 10.72 4.84 11.24
N ARG A 414 11.64 5.78 11.47
CA ARG A 414 13.03 5.49 11.85
C ARG A 414 13.13 4.82 13.22
N ARG A 415 12.42 5.34 14.21
CA ARG A 415 12.36 4.73 15.56
C ARG A 415 11.85 3.29 15.50
N ASP A 416 10.87 3.06 14.64
CA ASP A 416 10.25 1.76 14.45
C ASP A 416 11.07 0.85 13.49
N ARG A 417 12.26 1.30 13.06
CA ARG A 417 13.25 0.58 12.24
C ARG A 417 12.66 0.04 10.95
N LEU A 418 11.86 0.86 10.26
CA LEU A 418 11.46 0.56 8.89
C LEU A 418 12.68 0.66 7.98
N ASP A 419 12.81 -0.28 7.05
CA ASP A 419 13.99 -0.37 6.19
C ASP A 419 14.04 0.77 5.16
N VAL A 420 12.85 1.18 4.69
CA VAL A 420 12.64 2.19 3.65
C VAL A 420 11.33 2.95 3.91
N VAL A 421 11.26 4.22 3.53
CA VAL A 421 10.04 5.02 3.48
C VAL A 421 9.81 5.53 2.06
N TYR A 422 8.66 5.25 1.46
CA TYR A 422 8.25 5.80 0.18
C TYR A 422 7.29 6.98 0.39
N LEU A 423 7.56 8.08 -0.30
CA LEU A 423 6.81 9.32 -0.20
C LEU A 423 6.24 9.68 -1.57
N TYR A 424 4.91 9.76 -1.65
CA TYR A 424 4.17 10.13 -2.84
C TYR A 424 3.63 11.55 -2.67
N LEU A 425 4.02 12.45 -3.56
CA LEU A 425 3.60 13.85 -3.57
C LEU A 425 2.71 14.11 -4.79
N ASP A 426 1.53 14.72 -4.60
CA ASP A 426 0.69 15.20 -5.70
C ASP A 426 1.48 16.21 -6.54
N ALA A 427 1.84 15.82 -7.76
CA ALA A 427 2.68 16.60 -8.66
C ALA A 427 1.86 17.55 -9.56
N GLU A 428 0.55 17.66 -9.38
CA GLU A 428 -0.31 18.53 -10.19
C GLU A 428 -0.65 19.85 -9.50
N VAL A 429 0.10 20.19 -8.44
CA VAL A 429 0.01 21.48 -7.76
C VAL A 429 1.40 22.12 -7.61
N PRO A 430 1.51 23.44 -7.77
CA PRO A 430 2.81 24.12 -7.74
C PRO A 430 3.49 24.03 -6.37
N GLU A 431 2.73 23.89 -5.27
CA GLU A 431 3.25 23.72 -3.91
C GLU A 431 4.10 22.44 -3.74
N ALA A 432 3.96 21.46 -4.62
CA ALA A 432 4.80 20.26 -4.63
C ALA A 432 6.28 20.59 -4.82
N VAL A 433 6.61 21.67 -5.53
CA VAL A 433 7.99 22.10 -5.82
C VAL A 433 8.76 22.44 -4.55
N PRO A 434 8.39 23.47 -3.77
CA PRO A 434 9.09 23.78 -2.53
C PRO A 434 8.97 22.65 -1.50
N PHE A 435 7.85 21.91 -1.45
CA PHE A 435 7.70 20.80 -0.51
C PHE A 435 8.70 19.67 -0.77
N ALA A 436 8.86 19.27 -2.04
CA ALA A 436 9.83 18.24 -2.42
C ALA A 436 11.28 18.68 -2.13
N GLU A 437 11.61 19.96 -2.30
CA GLU A 437 12.91 20.51 -1.90
C GLU A 437 13.16 20.40 -0.38
N GLU A 438 12.15 20.67 0.46
CA GLU A 438 12.28 20.42 1.89
C GLU A 438 12.43 18.92 2.19
N CYS A 439 11.68 18.04 1.51
CA CYS A 439 11.81 16.59 1.68
C CYS A 439 13.24 16.12 1.37
N ARG A 440 13.87 16.68 0.33
CA ARG A 440 15.28 16.40 0.03
C ARG A 440 16.22 16.80 1.17
N ARG A 441 16.00 17.96 1.79
CA ARG A 441 16.78 18.38 2.97
C ARG A 441 16.57 17.48 4.19
N MET A 442 15.43 16.78 4.26
CA MET A 442 15.20 15.72 5.25
C MET A 442 15.92 14.40 4.90
N GLY A 443 16.56 14.31 3.74
CA GLY A 443 17.31 13.14 3.28
C GLY A 443 16.55 12.21 2.35
N PHE A 444 15.34 12.59 1.89
CA PHE A 444 14.68 11.86 0.80
C PHE A 444 15.43 12.05 -0.52
N VAL A 445 15.47 11.02 -1.34
CA VAL A 445 16.02 11.04 -2.70
C VAL A 445 14.95 10.72 -3.73
N PHE A 446 15.17 11.05 -4.99
CA PHE A 446 14.28 10.64 -6.07
C PHE A 446 14.05 9.12 -6.10
N SER A 447 12.86 8.71 -6.51
CA SER A 447 12.51 7.31 -6.75
C SER A 447 11.84 7.13 -8.09
N GLY A 448 10.98 8.06 -8.49
CA GLY A 448 10.31 7.99 -9.77
C GLY A 448 9.15 8.94 -9.89
N TYR A 449 8.32 8.66 -10.88
CA TYR A 449 7.09 9.37 -11.16
C TYR A 449 6.04 8.36 -11.64
N LEU A 450 4.80 8.48 -11.18
CA LEU A 450 3.73 7.54 -11.53
C LEU A 450 2.45 8.30 -11.90
N PRO A 451 2.04 8.27 -13.18
CA PRO A 451 0.83 8.96 -13.60
C PRO A 451 -0.44 8.39 -12.95
N GLY A 452 -1.31 9.25 -12.45
CA GLY A 452 -2.65 8.93 -11.93
C GLY A 452 -2.74 8.21 -10.57
N GLU A 453 -1.61 7.91 -9.89
CA GLU A 453 -1.60 7.14 -8.63
C GLU A 453 -2.33 7.84 -7.48
N LEU A 454 -2.31 9.18 -7.44
CA LEU A 454 -2.95 9.95 -6.38
C LEU A 454 -4.36 10.37 -6.80
N ARG A 455 -5.24 9.36 -6.95
CA ARG A 455 -6.66 9.55 -7.32
C ARG A 455 -6.84 10.30 -8.64
N GLY A 456 -6.01 9.94 -9.61
CA GLY A 456 -5.98 10.55 -10.93
C GLY A 456 -5.08 11.78 -11.06
N HIS A 457 -4.46 12.20 -9.97
CA HIS A 457 -3.30 13.09 -10.04
C HIS A 457 -2.01 12.26 -10.16
N ASP A 458 -1.03 12.82 -10.85
CA ASP A 458 0.28 12.22 -10.97
C ASP A 458 1.08 12.33 -9.68
N ALA A 459 1.86 11.29 -9.37
CA ALA A 459 2.70 11.23 -8.19
C ALA A 459 4.17 11.46 -8.53
N LEU A 460 4.80 12.44 -7.88
CA LEU A 460 6.26 12.45 -7.71
C LEU A 460 6.59 11.53 -6.55
N ILE A 461 7.46 10.55 -6.77
CA ILE A 461 7.82 9.54 -5.78
C ILE A 461 9.25 9.82 -5.31
N LEU A 462 9.40 9.99 -4.01
CA LEU A 462 10.66 10.08 -3.29
C LEU A 462 10.80 8.89 -2.34
N GLN A 463 12.03 8.59 -1.93
CA GLN A 463 12.31 7.51 -0.99
C GLN A 463 13.37 7.91 0.03
N TYR A 464 13.25 7.39 1.24
CA TYR A 464 14.22 7.55 2.31
C TYR A 464 14.72 6.18 2.74
N LEU A 465 16.04 6.00 2.73
CA LEU A 465 16.74 4.83 3.24
C LEU A 465 17.56 5.27 4.45
N ASP A 466 17.35 4.65 5.61
CA ASP A 466 18.03 5.01 6.86
C ASP A 466 19.45 4.42 6.89
N GLU A 467 19.57 3.09 7.05
CA GLU A 467 20.84 2.35 7.18
C GLU A 467 20.94 1.14 6.23
N THR A 468 19.93 0.93 5.39
CA THR A 468 19.89 -0.24 4.48
C THR A 468 20.92 -0.07 3.36
N SER A 469 22.06 -0.76 3.46
CA SER A 469 23.04 -0.81 2.37
C SER A 469 22.50 -1.68 1.24
N LEU A 470 22.02 -1.05 0.16
CA LEU A 470 21.69 -1.73 -1.09
C LEU A 470 22.85 -1.53 -2.07
N ASP A 471 23.31 -2.62 -2.69
CA ASP A 471 24.31 -2.57 -3.75
C ASP A 471 23.60 -2.30 -5.09
N PRO A 472 23.76 -1.11 -5.71
CA PRO A 472 23.08 -0.78 -6.95
C PRO A 472 23.51 -1.67 -8.11
N SER A 473 24.71 -2.27 -8.06
CA SER A 473 25.20 -3.17 -9.11
C SER A 473 24.41 -4.47 -9.22
N ARG A 474 23.59 -4.80 -8.21
CA ARG A 474 22.71 -5.97 -8.19
C ARG A 474 21.31 -5.68 -8.76
N ILE A 475 21.01 -4.43 -9.08
CA ILE A 475 19.72 -4.02 -9.65
C ILE A 475 19.83 -4.13 -11.18
N ASN A 476 19.16 -5.13 -11.75
CA ASN A 476 19.17 -5.40 -13.18
C ASN A 476 17.95 -4.78 -13.85
N LEU A 477 18.18 -3.93 -14.85
CA LEU A 477 17.13 -3.20 -15.56
C LEU A 477 17.18 -3.50 -17.06
N ALA A 478 16.02 -3.84 -17.62
CA ALA A 478 15.91 -4.33 -19.00
C ALA A 478 16.04 -3.23 -20.06
N GLY A 479 15.63 -2.01 -19.73
CA GLY A 479 15.51 -0.89 -20.66
C GLY A 479 16.31 0.33 -20.22
N LYS A 480 16.69 1.15 -21.19
CA LYS A 480 17.49 2.37 -20.97
C LYS A 480 16.85 3.32 -19.96
N MET A 481 15.53 3.59 -20.07
CA MET A 481 14.84 4.49 -19.13
C MET A 481 14.97 4.03 -17.67
N GLY A 482 14.90 2.72 -17.41
CA GLY A 482 15.14 2.20 -16.07
C GLY A 482 16.57 2.47 -15.60
N GLN A 483 17.56 2.22 -16.47
CA GLN A 483 18.97 2.48 -16.16
C GLN A 483 19.23 3.96 -15.88
N ASP A 484 18.70 4.86 -16.72
CA ASP A 484 18.80 6.32 -16.55
C ASP A 484 18.18 6.76 -15.20
N ILE A 485 17.05 6.16 -14.78
CA ILE A 485 16.44 6.42 -13.46
C ILE A 485 17.36 5.93 -12.34
N LEU A 486 17.90 4.71 -12.42
CA LEU A 486 18.78 4.17 -11.38
C LEU A 486 20.05 5.02 -11.23
N GLU A 487 20.68 5.40 -12.33
CA GLU A 487 21.85 6.28 -12.34
C GLU A 487 21.56 7.61 -11.66
N TYR A 488 20.38 8.20 -11.91
CA TYR A 488 19.95 9.43 -11.25
C TYR A 488 19.79 9.24 -9.73
N ILE A 489 19.14 8.14 -9.30
CA ILE A 489 18.92 7.83 -7.88
C ILE A 489 20.26 7.65 -7.17
N VAL A 490 21.20 6.89 -7.76
CA VAL A 490 22.53 6.65 -7.19
C VAL A 490 23.30 7.95 -7.05
N ALA A 491 23.34 8.79 -8.10
CA ALA A 491 24.01 10.08 -8.03
C ALA A 491 23.45 10.99 -6.91
N GLU A 492 22.13 10.97 -6.70
CA GLU A 492 21.51 11.74 -5.63
C GLU A 492 21.77 11.16 -4.23
N MET A 493 21.86 9.84 -4.11
CA MET A 493 22.28 9.18 -2.86
C MET A 493 23.72 9.53 -2.51
N ASP A 494 24.63 9.53 -3.49
CA ASP A 494 26.03 9.92 -3.30
C ASP A 494 26.14 11.40 -2.86
N GLU A 495 25.39 12.31 -3.49
CA GLU A 495 25.30 13.74 -3.09
C GLU A 495 24.84 13.91 -1.62
N ARG A 496 23.91 13.06 -1.16
CA ARG A 496 23.41 13.06 0.23
C ARG A 496 24.50 12.61 1.20
N GLU A 497 25.21 11.53 0.88
CA GLU A 497 26.29 11.00 1.73
C GLU A 497 27.44 12.00 1.90
N GLU A 498 27.78 12.75 0.84
CA GLU A 498 28.81 13.80 0.91
C GLU A 498 28.38 15.04 1.73
N SER A 499 27.07 15.24 1.92
CA SER A 499 26.50 16.39 2.64
C SER A 499 26.24 16.14 4.14
N LEU A 500 26.34 14.89 4.59
CA LEU A 500 26.21 14.45 5.99
C LEU A 500 27.57 14.40 6.69
#